data_AF-A0A815MX92-F1
#
_entry.id   AF-A0A815MX92-F1
#
_cell.length_a   1.000
_cell.length_b   1.000
_cell.length_c   1.000
_cell.angle_alpha   90.00
_cell.angle_beta   90.00
_cell.angle_gamma   90.00
#
_symmetry.space_group_name_H-M   'P 1'
#
loop_
_entity.id
_entity.type
_entity.pdbx_description
1 polymer ?
#
loop_
_entity_poly.entity_id
_entity_poly.type
_entity_poly.pdbx_seq_one_letter_code
_entity_poly.pdbx_strand_id
1 'polypeptide(L)'
;MNFGKLFGKKSKSKSTQNFNDHEKFDTGVKSSAQARERPPARERIHSEAILNVYSIDGSTVVTGSQDRTLVLYDLLNHRISRRWVGHEHDVMKVNYGRLINLVVSASRDRTIQLWNANSGSPVQKLLGHDLVVTAIDFNPDNTVLVSGSRDNKVNFWDIKTGQILKSIVIGRNLVTDAKWSHDGSFITQTGEDKEIKMYDARSMTQVVSFPKKQYIQLSCDISHDNQYLISTSNGFNGSGAEISLWDIRQRKLLFEFYGHRATVNSARFVDQTASTIISCSNDGRAILWNVQRNAMLAELDVDNTTGLTSICVMNAQKFATSDLNGRLNILQYDTRQLQDVFAYPDISYLELSPTREACLNFQLNELPAAVGRLTELRILILDTNNLHSLPDELCNLRELLILVLSNNFLTTLPNAIGNLEQLESLHLANNRLRDLPASLFQLKNLTFLDLTSNKLRQLPDEIGQLTELQSLLLYDNRLRLLPDSIGMLKNLTTLWIGHNRLRTLPRTLTQLKQLDWKHNYSSTILDDNPLVNPPISVCRSGFAAIDKWHQKNSSVKPLNLHDIRKPNDVKQNIDTQSSIGDDTTSRFSVRISTEFYP
;
A
#
# COMPACT_ATOMS: atom_id res chain seq x y z
N MET A 1 39.13 2.65 51.07
CA MET A 1 40.52 2.95 50.67
C MET A 1 40.51 4.19 49.79
N ASN A 2 41.47 5.08 50.03
CA ASN A 2 41.57 6.47 49.59
C ASN A 2 42.08 6.65 48.15
N PHE A 3 42.09 7.94 47.73
CA PHE A 3 42.72 8.60 46.58
C PHE A 3 41.83 8.77 45.33
N GLY A 4 41.72 9.96 44.72
CA GLY A 4 42.37 11.24 44.98
C GLY A 4 41.95 12.28 43.93
N LYS A 5 41.81 13.53 44.37
CA LYS A 5 41.63 14.75 43.57
C LYS A 5 42.80 14.97 42.61
N LEU A 6 42.54 15.57 41.44
CA LEU A 6 43.50 16.44 40.76
C LEU A 6 42.79 17.60 40.04
N PHE A 7 43.31 18.80 40.29
CA PHE A 7 42.84 20.11 39.85
C PHE A 7 43.28 20.45 38.42
N GLY A 8 42.50 21.31 37.75
CA GLY A 8 42.95 22.14 36.64
C GLY A 8 42.01 23.34 36.46
N LYS A 9 42.48 24.55 36.80
CA LYS A 9 41.74 25.82 36.81
C LYS A 9 42.31 26.74 35.72
N LYS A 10 41.45 27.62 35.17
CA LYS A 10 41.69 28.84 34.34
C LYS A 10 41.91 28.55 32.83
N SER A 11 41.29 29.27 31.91
CA SER A 11 41.23 30.74 31.81
C SER A 11 39.90 31.31 31.28
N LYS A 12 39.65 32.57 31.66
CA LYS A 12 38.63 33.47 31.11
C LYS A 12 39.11 34.01 29.76
N SER A 13 38.21 34.18 28.79
CA SER A 13 38.27 35.29 27.84
C SER A 13 36.89 35.94 27.73
N LYS A 14 36.93 37.27 27.70
CA LYS A 14 35.79 38.20 27.73
C LYS A 14 35.25 38.46 26.33
N SER A 15 33.96 38.81 26.30
CA SER A 15 33.33 39.87 25.50
C SER A 15 33.44 39.82 23.97
N THR A 16 32.29 39.76 23.32
CA THR A 16 31.80 40.89 22.50
C THR A 16 30.29 40.82 22.40
N GLN A 17 29.62 41.78 23.04
CA GLN A 17 28.29 42.25 22.63
C GLN A 17 28.45 42.89 21.25
N ASN A 18 27.50 42.62 20.34
CA ASN A 18 27.14 43.59 19.32
C ASN A 18 25.61 43.65 19.26
N PHE A 19 25.12 44.81 19.67
CA PHE A 19 23.83 45.37 19.29
C PHE A 19 23.78 45.50 17.77
N ASN A 20 22.60 45.28 17.20
CA ASN A 20 22.07 46.10 16.12
C ASN A 20 20.57 45.84 15.99
N ASP A 21 19.80 46.73 16.62
CA ASP A 21 18.45 47.06 16.21
C ASP A 21 18.52 47.72 14.84
N HIS A 22 17.79 47.18 13.87
CA HIS A 22 17.30 47.96 12.75
C HIS A 22 15.91 47.45 12.36
N GLU A 23 14.91 48.14 12.91
CA GLU A 23 13.62 48.28 12.26
C GLU A 23 13.83 48.80 10.83
N LYS A 24 13.34 48.06 9.85
CA LYS A 24 12.93 48.60 8.56
C LYS A 24 11.54 48.07 8.24
N PHE A 25 10.59 48.98 8.30
CA PHE A 25 9.38 48.92 7.49
C PHE A 25 9.81 48.81 6.03
N ASP A 26 9.39 47.74 5.34
CA ASP A 26 9.26 47.80 3.90
C ASP A 26 7.92 47.20 3.44
N THR A 27 7.35 47.97 2.55
CA THR A 27 6.00 47.96 2.01
C THR A 27 5.78 46.81 1.03
N GLY A 28 4.54 46.33 0.95
CA GLY A 28 4.22 45.05 0.33
C GLY A 28 4.49 44.92 -1.16
N VAL A 29 4.82 43.69 -1.56
CA VAL A 29 4.35 43.05 -2.79
C VAL A 29 4.06 41.59 -2.45
N LYS A 30 2.78 41.19 -2.47
CA LYS A 30 2.36 39.79 -2.40
C LYS A 30 2.82 39.08 -3.67
N SER A 31 3.88 38.29 -3.59
CA SER A 31 4.11 37.18 -4.53
C SER A 31 3.76 35.88 -3.83
N SER A 32 2.77 35.17 -4.37
CA SER A 32 2.37 33.82 -3.98
C SER A 32 3.53 32.84 -4.17
N ALA A 33 4.42 32.79 -3.18
CA ALA A 33 5.41 31.74 -3.06
C ALA A 33 4.71 30.52 -2.46
N GLN A 34 4.83 29.41 -3.19
CA GLN A 34 4.43 28.06 -2.82
C GLN A 34 4.54 27.82 -1.32
N ALA A 35 3.43 27.40 -0.71
CA ALA A 35 3.42 26.81 0.61
C ALA A 35 4.33 25.58 0.57
N ARG A 36 5.59 25.76 0.97
CA ARG A 36 6.46 24.65 1.38
C ARG A 36 5.70 23.92 2.48
N GLU A 37 5.37 22.66 2.22
CA GLU A 37 4.84 21.75 3.23
C GLU A 37 5.74 21.86 4.47
N ARG A 38 5.13 22.20 5.61
CA ARG A 38 5.86 22.28 6.88
C ARG A 38 6.46 20.90 7.16
N PRO A 39 7.71 20.80 7.65
CA PRO A 39 8.25 19.54 8.14
C PRO A 39 7.30 18.95 9.19
N PRO A 40 7.31 17.61 9.42
CA PRO A 40 6.49 16.98 10.44
C PRO A 40 6.59 17.77 11.76
N ALA A 41 5.45 18.03 12.41
CA ALA A 41 5.41 18.81 13.64
C ALA A 41 6.29 18.12 14.69
N ARG A 42 7.46 18.71 14.97
CA ARG A 42 8.45 18.26 15.93
C ARG A 42 8.31 19.15 17.15
N GLU A 43 7.70 18.64 18.20
CA GLU A 43 7.42 19.46 19.37
C GLU A 43 7.97 18.80 20.64
N ARG A 44 8.85 19.53 21.33
CA ARG A 44 9.30 19.16 22.67
C ARG A 44 8.19 19.52 23.64
N ILE A 45 7.48 18.50 24.11
CA ILE A 45 6.32 18.65 25.00
C ILE A 45 6.64 18.27 26.46
N HIS A 46 7.75 17.55 26.66
CA HIS A 46 8.29 17.13 27.95
C HIS A 46 9.72 17.63 28.17
N SER A 47 10.13 17.80 29.43
CA SER A 47 11.50 18.24 29.75
C SER A 47 12.51 17.10 29.67
N GLU A 48 12.06 15.86 29.83
CA GLU A 48 12.87 14.63 29.81
C GLU A 48 12.29 13.62 28.81
N ALA A 49 12.93 12.46 28.63
CA ALA A 49 12.49 11.41 27.72
C ALA A 49 11.01 11.07 27.88
N ILE A 50 10.30 10.92 26.77
CA ILE A 50 8.96 10.34 26.76
C ILE A 50 9.14 8.83 26.68
N LEU A 51 8.56 8.07 27.61
CA LEU A 51 8.70 6.61 27.66
C LEU A 51 7.59 5.88 26.91
N ASN A 52 6.42 6.49 26.79
CA ASN A 52 5.29 5.89 26.08
C ASN A 52 4.37 6.95 25.47
N VAL A 53 3.84 6.64 24.30
CA VAL A 53 2.81 7.41 23.59
C VAL A 53 1.63 6.50 23.24
N TYR A 54 0.41 7.03 23.37
CA TYR A 54 -0.82 6.33 23.01
C TYR A 54 -1.78 7.26 22.27
N SER A 55 -2.41 6.76 21.21
CA SER A 55 -3.40 7.50 20.42
C SER A 55 -4.81 7.26 20.97
N ILE A 56 -5.52 8.33 21.31
CA ILE A 56 -6.89 8.26 21.85
C ILE A 56 -7.89 8.02 20.71
N ASP A 57 -7.83 8.87 19.68
CA ASP A 57 -8.81 8.95 18.60
C ASP A 57 -8.19 9.24 17.22
N GLY A 58 -6.85 9.19 17.11
CA GLY A 58 -6.12 9.51 15.88
C GLY A 58 -5.89 11.01 15.65
N SER A 59 -6.40 11.88 16.52
CA SER A 59 -6.18 13.33 16.52
C SER A 59 -5.61 13.86 17.84
N THR A 60 -5.73 13.08 18.90
CA THR A 60 -5.22 13.37 20.23
C THR A 60 -4.34 12.22 20.71
N VAL A 61 -3.21 12.55 21.33
CA VAL A 61 -2.31 11.57 21.96
C VAL A 61 -2.08 11.88 23.42
N VAL A 62 -1.83 10.84 24.21
CA VAL A 62 -1.34 10.96 25.57
C VAL A 62 0.09 10.41 25.66
N THR A 63 0.96 11.13 26.37
CA THR A 63 2.36 10.76 26.60
C THR A 63 2.67 10.66 28.09
N GLY A 64 3.55 9.74 28.45
CA GLY A 64 4.13 9.62 29.79
C GLY A 64 5.66 9.75 29.74
N SER A 65 6.24 10.50 30.67
CA SER A 65 7.66 10.88 30.63
C SER A 65 8.42 10.61 31.94
N GLN A 66 9.74 10.58 31.83
CA GLN A 66 10.69 10.62 32.96
C GLN A 66 10.61 11.92 33.76
N ASP A 67 10.01 12.98 33.22
CA ASP A 67 9.71 14.20 33.97
C ASP A 67 8.55 14.02 34.97
N ARG A 68 8.03 12.80 35.10
CA ARG A 68 6.98 12.36 36.04
C ARG A 68 5.60 12.90 35.71
N THR A 69 5.44 13.53 34.56
CA THR A 69 4.17 14.09 34.10
C THR A 69 3.58 13.28 32.96
N LEU A 70 2.28 13.49 32.75
CA LEU A 70 1.61 13.10 31.52
C LEU A 70 1.20 14.35 30.75
N VAL A 71 1.18 14.25 29.43
CA VAL A 71 0.68 15.31 28.56
C VAL A 71 -0.41 14.76 27.64
N LEU A 72 -1.53 15.48 27.56
CA LEU A 72 -2.52 15.33 26.50
C LEU A 72 -2.20 16.35 25.42
N TYR A 73 -1.92 15.88 24.23
CA TYR A 73 -1.53 16.71 23.12
C TYR A 73 -2.56 16.62 21.99
N ASP A 74 -3.08 17.77 21.58
CA ASP A 74 -4.01 17.94 20.48
C ASP A 74 -3.23 18.24 19.21
N LEU A 75 -3.27 17.29 18.27
CA LEU A 75 -2.50 17.33 17.03
C LEU A 75 -3.13 18.25 15.98
N LEU A 76 -4.44 18.50 16.06
CA LEU A 76 -5.13 19.38 15.11
C LEU A 76 -4.78 20.85 15.40
N ASN A 77 -4.73 21.20 16.68
CA ASN A 77 -4.46 22.56 17.12
C ASN A 77 -3.00 22.80 17.53
N HIS A 78 -2.13 21.78 17.39
CA HIS A 78 -0.72 21.84 17.73
C HIS A 78 -0.45 22.41 19.13
N ARG A 79 -1.10 21.83 20.15
CA ARG A 79 -1.01 22.35 21.52
C ARG A 79 -1.11 21.27 22.58
N ILE A 80 -0.47 21.56 23.71
CA ILE A 80 -0.72 20.84 24.97
C ILE A 80 -2.13 21.22 25.44
N SER A 81 -3.06 20.29 25.32
CA SER A 81 -4.40 20.43 25.89
C SER A 81 -4.38 20.30 27.40
N ARG A 82 -3.50 19.44 27.94
CA ARG A 82 -3.41 19.20 29.38
C ARG A 82 -2.07 18.65 29.81
N ARG A 83 -1.67 18.97 31.04
CA ARG A 83 -0.58 18.32 31.76
C ARG A 83 -1.08 17.79 33.10
N TRP A 84 -0.77 16.53 33.40
CA TRP A 84 -1.06 15.92 34.70
C TRP A 84 0.22 15.77 35.50
N VAL A 85 0.13 16.12 36.79
CA VAL A 85 1.21 15.99 37.77
C VAL A 85 0.64 15.21 38.95
N GLY A 86 1.38 14.21 39.42
CA GLY A 86 0.99 13.43 40.60
C GLY A 86 1.72 12.10 40.78
N HIS A 87 2.50 11.65 39.79
CA HIS A 87 3.46 10.58 39.99
C HIS A 87 4.75 11.09 40.64
N GLU A 88 5.36 10.26 41.48
CA GLU A 88 6.59 10.61 42.21
C GLU A 88 7.86 10.24 41.42
N HIS A 89 7.71 9.43 40.37
CA HIS A 89 8.78 8.97 39.49
C HIS A 89 8.23 8.75 38.06
N ASP A 90 9.12 8.55 37.09
CA ASP A 90 8.91 8.24 35.67
C ASP A 90 7.58 7.53 35.38
N VAL A 91 6.82 8.08 34.45
CA VAL A 91 5.61 7.45 33.92
C VAL A 91 6.03 6.50 32.80
N MET A 92 5.97 5.20 33.08
CA MET A 92 6.47 4.13 32.21
C MET A 92 5.53 3.82 31.05
N LYS A 93 4.22 3.89 31.28
CA LYS A 93 3.20 3.48 30.31
C LYS A 93 1.92 4.29 30.51
N VAL A 94 1.24 4.60 29.41
CA VAL A 94 -0.04 5.31 29.39
C VAL A 94 -1.03 4.59 28.47
N ASN A 95 -2.32 4.72 28.75
CA ASN A 95 -3.38 4.14 27.94
C ASN A 95 -4.68 4.93 28.15
N TYR A 96 -5.72 4.61 27.37
CA TYR A 96 -7.01 5.29 27.45
C TYR A 96 -8.19 4.32 27.35
N GLY A 97 -9.09 4.39 28.34
CA GLY A 97 -10.34 3.64 28.37
C GLY A 97 -11.44 4.40 27.63
N ARG A 98 -11.73 4.00 26.39
CA ARG A 98 -12.66 4.70 25.48
C ARG A 98 -14.10 4.80 25.99
N LEU A 99 -14.59 3.80 26.71
CA LEU A 99 -15.98 3.76 27.22
C LEU A 99 -16.18 4.55 28.50
N ILE A 100 -15.11 4.75 29.29
CA ILE A 100 -15.14 5.42 30.59
C ILE A 100 -14.46 6.79 30.59
N ASN A 101 -13.84 7.16 29.46
CA ASN A 101 -13.13 8.43 29.26
C ASN A 101 -12.05 8.71 30.32
N LEU A 102 -11.28 7.67 30.67
CA LEU A 102 -10.19 7.74 31.63
C LEU A 102 -8.85 7.50 30.94
N VAL A 103 -7.89 8.37 31.22
CA VAL A 103 -6.47 8.10 30.98
C VAL A 103 -5.96 7.28 32.15
N VAL A 104 -5.17 6.25 31.88
CA VAL A 104 -4.50 5.44 32.90
C VAL A 104 -3.00 5.52 32.72
N SER A 105 -2.26 5.54 33.82
CA SER A 105 -0.81 5.70 33.85
C SER A 105 -0.15 4.76 34.84
N ALA A 106 0.95 4.15 34.45
CA ALA A 106 1.77 3.27 35.28
C ALA A 106 3.16 3.87 35.45
N SER A 107 3.71 3.74 36.66
CA SER A 107 4.93 4.46 37.02
C SER A 107 5.94 3.62 37.78
N ARG A 108 7.18 4.11 37.73
CA ARG A 108 8.28 3.68 38.57
C ARG A 108 8.06 3.93 40.06
N ASP A 109 7.10 4.77 40.41
CA ASP A 109 6.62 4.95 41.78
C ASP A 109 5.78 3.78 42.31
N ARG A 110 5.64 2.70 41.51
CA ARG A 110 4.94 1.44 41.84
C ARG A 110 3.43 1.55 41.82
N THR A 111 2.89 2.66 41.34
CA THR A 111 1.46 2.94 41.35
C THR A 111 0.89 3.04 39.94
N ILE A 112 -0.41 2.79 39.86
CA ILE A 112 -1.21 3.07 38.67
C ILE A 112 -2.17 4.20 39.05
N GLN A 113 -2.32 5.20 38.20
CA GLN A 113 -3.24 6.32 38.42
C GLN A 113 -4.23 6.44 37.26
N LEU A 114 -5.49 6.73 37.60
CA LEU A 114 -6.58 6.98 36.68
C LEU A 114 -6.93 8.47 36.73
N TRP A 115 -7.10 9.07 35.56
CA TRP A 115 -7.33 10.49 35.38
C TRP A 115 -8.55 10.69 34.49
N ASN A 116 -9.43 11.62 34.86
CA ASN A 116 -10.51 12.02 33.99
C ASN A 116 -9.94 12.81 32.81
N ALA A 117 -10.14 12.35 31.58
CA ALA A 117 -9.53 13.00 30.41
C ALA A 117 -10.08 14.41 30.15
N ASN A 118 -11.38 14.63 30.43
CA ASN A 118 -12.04 15.91 30.23
C ASN A 118 -11.62 16.94 31.28
N SER A 119 -11.81 16.63 32.57
CA SER A 119 -11.57 17.57 33.66
C SER A 119 -10.10 17.67 34.04
N GLY A 120 -9.33 16.60 33.80
CA GLY A 120 -7.96 16.45 34.24
C GLY A 120 -7.77 16.02 35.69
N SER A 121 -8.87 15.81 36.42
CA SER A 121 -8.81 15.46 37.83
C SER A 121 -8.31 14.03 38.03
N PRO A 122 -7.48 13.76 39.06
CA PRO A 122 -7.20 12.39 39.48
C PRO A 122 -8.50 11.74 39.95
N VAL A 123 -8.74 10.51 39.51
CA VAL A 123 -9.93 9.73 39.85
C VAL A 123 -9.59 8.68 40.90
N GLN A 124 -8.53 7.91 40.67
CA GLN A 124 -8.14 6.83 41.56
C GLN A 124 -6.66 6.50 41.45
N LYS A 125 -6.05 6.08 42.58
CA LYS A 125 -4.69 5.56 42.65
C LYS A 125 -4.74 4.10 43.10
N LEU A 126 -4.25 3.19 42.26
CA LEU A 126 -4.22 1.75 42.53
C LEU A 126 -2.87 1.39 43.17
N LEU A 127 -2.94 0.73 44.32
CA LEU A 127 -1.80 0.28 45.12
C LEU A 127 -1.79 -1.24 45.17
N GLY A 128 -0.61 -1.85 45.01
CA GLY A 128 -0.44 -3.30 45.17
C GLY A 128 0.74 -3.94 44.43
N HIS A 129 1.42 -3.20 43.56
CA HIS A 129 2.72 -3.62 43.04
C HIS A 129 3.85 -3.21 43.99
N ASP A 130 4.85 -4.09 44.12
CA ASP A 130 5.99 -3.90 45.04
C ASP A 130 7.18 -3.20 44.35
N LEU A 131 7.17 -3.17 43.02
CA LEU A 131 8.19 -2.57 42.16
C LEU A 131 7.54 -1.83 40.98
N VAL A 132 8.39 -1.34 40.08
CA VAL A 132 8.03 -0.56 38.89
C VAL A 132 6.94 -1.24 38.07
N VAL A 133 5.85 -0.52 37.82
CA VAL A 133 4.79 -0.96 36.91
C VAL A 133 5.19 -0.59 35.49
N THR A 134 5.41 -1.60 34.64
CA THR A 134 5.96 -1.46 33.29
C THR A 134 4.89 -1.57 32.21
N ALA A 135 3.77 -2.22 32.50
CA ALA A 135 2.71 -2.47 31.55
C ALA A 135 1.33 -2.19 32.13
N ILE A 136 0.45 -1.64 31.30
CA ILE A 136 -0.98 -1.47 31.60
C ILE A 136 -1.81 -1.54 30.31
N ASP A 137 -2.96 -2.18 30.40
CA ASP A 137 -3.92 -2.26 29.29
C ASP A 137 -5.33 -2.50 29.81
N PHE A 138 -6.32 -1.85 29.20
CA PHE A 138 -7.73 -2.10 29.51
C PHE A 138 -8.23 -3.30 28.71
N ASN A 139 -9.14 -4.06 29.29
CA ASN A 139 -9.97 -4.96 28.50
C ASN A 139 -10.96 -4.14 27.62
N PRO A 140 -11.58 -4.78 26.59
CA PRO A 140 -12.40 -4.05 25.61
C PRO A 140 -13.60 -3.30 26.19
N ASP A 141 -14.21 -3.79 27.28
CA ASP A 141 -15.35 -3.14 27.94
C ASP A 141 -14.93 -2.12 29.02
N ASN A 142 -13.63 -1.93 29.24
CA ASN A 142 -13.00 -1.05 30.23
C ASN A 142 -13.43 -1.27 31.69
N THR A 143 -13.90 -2.47 32.03
CA THR A 143 -14.22 -2.85 33.42
C THR A 143 -13.00 -3.39 34.18
N VAL A 144 -12.04 -3.99 33.46
CA VAL A 144 -10.84 -4.62 34.02
C VAL A 144 -9.59 -4.03 33.40
N LEU A 145 -8.60 -3.75 34.24
CA LEU A 145 -7.25 -3.39 33.81
C LEU A 145 -6.30 -4.57 34.08
N VAL A 146 -5.41 -4.87 33.14
CA VAL A 146 -4.23 -5.70 33.42
C VAL A 146 -3.04 -4.79 33.64
N SER A 147 -2.17 -5.14 34.58
CA SER A 147 -0.86 -4.52 34.75
C SER A 147 0.24 -5.55 34.89
N GLY A 148 1.44 -5.19 34.42
CA GLY A 148 2.66 -5.97 34.56
C GLY A 148 3.72 -5.17 35.30
N SER A 149 4.54 -5.84 36.11
CA SER A 149 5.53 -5.18 36.96
C SER A 149 6.84 -5.95 37.06
N ARG A 150 7.88 -5.21 37.46
CA ARG A 150 9.19 -5.74 37.85
C ARG A 150 9.16 -6.53 39.17
N ASP A 151 8.02 -6.62 39.85
CA ASP A 151 7.82 -7.53 41.00
C ASP A 151 7.47 -8.97 40.56
N ASN A 152 7.57 -9.26 39.27
CA ASN A 152 7.26 -10.54 38.64
C ASN A 152 5.76 -10.90 38.69
N LYS A 153 4.88 -9.92 38.90
CA LYS A 153 3.44 -10.12 38.91
C LYS A 153 2.75 -9.49 37.70
N VAL A 154 1.71 -10.18 37.25
CA VAL A 154 0.64 -9.62 36.43
C VAL A 154 -0.60 -9.52 37.31
N ASN A 155 -1.14 -8.30 37.47
CA ASN A 155 -2.33 -8.05 38.27
C ASN A 155 -3.51 -7.68 37.39
N PHE A 156 -4.69 -8.16 37.78
CA PHE A 156 -5.99 -7.79 37.21
C PHE A 156 -6.72 -6.92 38.22
N TRP A 157 -7.23 -5.78 37.78
CA TRP A 157 -7.85 -4.78 38.64
C TRP A 157 -9.29 -4.54 38.20
N ASP A 158 -10.20 -4.51 39.15
CA ASP A 158 -11.54 -3.98 38.92
C ASP A 158 -11.45 -2.47 38.91
N ILE A 159 -11.85 -1.83 37.81
CA ILE A 159 -11.67 -0.39 37.62
C ILE A 159 -12.63 0.44 38.48
N LYS A 160 -13.78 -0.12 38.84
CA LYS A 160 -14.80 0.59 39.63
C LYS A 160 -14.40 0.68 41.11
N THR A 161 -13.83 -0.39 41.65
CA THR A 161 -13.45 -0.53 43.06
C THR A 161 -11.97 -0.23 43.29
N GLY A 162 -11.14 -0.38 42.26
CA GLY A 162 -9.68 -0.32 42.33
C GLY A 162 -9.02 -1.48 43.05
N GLN A 163 -9.77 -2.56 43.32
CA GLN A 163 -9.25 -3.74 43.99
C GLN A 163 -8.59 -4.70 43.00
N ILE A 164 -7.60 -5.44 43.47
CA ILE A 164 -6.99 -6.54 42.71
C ILE A 164 -7.98 -7.71 42.69
N LEU A 165 -8.45 -8.06 41.50
CA LEU A 165 -9.24 -9.27 41.25
C LEU A 165 -8.36 -10.52 41.33
N LYS A 166 -7.16 -10.45 40.74
CA LYS A 166 -6.21 -11.56 40.70
C LYS A 166 -4.79 -11.06 40.53
N SER A 167 -3.86 -11.74 41.20
CA SER A 167 -2.42 -11.61 40.96
C SER A 167 -1.86 -12.94 40.46
N ILE A 168 -1.08 -12.89 39.39
CA ILE A 168 -0.37 -14.03 38.82
C ILE A 168 1.13 -13.78 38.97
N VAL A 169 1.84 -14.69 39.62
CA VAL A 169 3.31 -14.66 39.72
C VAL A 169 3.90 -15.44 38.56
N ILE A 170 4.65 -14.78 37.68
CA ILE A 170 5.14 -15.37 36.42
C ILE A 170 6.55 -15.96 36.52
N GLY A 171 7.08 -16.12 37.74
CA GLY A 171 8.40 -16.64 38.05
C GLY A 171 9.30 -15.61 38.73
N ARG A 172 10.59 -15.61 38.42
CA ARG A 172 11.60 -14.65 38.93
C ARG A 172 11.99 -13.59 37.90
N ASN A 173 11.23 -13.47 36.82
CA ASN A 173 11.56 -12.61 35.68
C ASN A 173 10.62 -11.41 35.62
N LEU A 174 11.17 -10.27 35.23
CA LEU A 174 10.44 -9.01 35.17
C LEU A 174 9.46 -9.02 33.99
N VAL A 175 8.28 -8.44 34.20
CA VAL A 175 7.35 -8.15 33.10
C VAL A 175 7.82 -6.90 32.37
N THR A 176 7.87 -6.95 31.03
CA THR A 176 8.18 -5.80 30.17
C THR A 176 6.92 -5.21 29.54
N ASP A 177 5.98 -6.05 29.11
CA ASP A 177 4.70 -5.63 28.55
C ASP A 177 3.58 -6.63 28.87
N ALA A 178 2.33 -6.15 28.81
CA ALA A 178 1.12 -6.94 28.98
C ALA A 178 -0.03 -6.29 28.19
N LYS A 179 -0.76 -7.10 27.41
CA LYS A 179 -1.80 -6.62 26.49
C LYS A 179 -3.03 -7.51 26.47
N TRP A 180 -4.21 -6.89 26.45
CA TRP A 180 -5.49 -7.56 26.19
C TRP A 180 -5.67 -7.81 24.69
N SER A 181 -6.26 -8.96 24.36
CA SER A 181 -6.82 -9.22 23.04
C SER A 181 -8.00 -8.30 22.75
N HIS A 182 -8.25 -8.05 21.47
CA HIS A 182 -9.30 -7.12 21.03
C HIS A 182 -10.71 -7.57 21.41
N ASP A 183 -10.92 -8.87 21.58
CA ASP A 183 -12.21 -9.46 22.01
C ASP A 183 -12.26 -9.75 23.52
N GLY A 184 -11.16 -9.50 24.24
CA GLY A 184 -11.08 -9.71 25.69
C GLY A 184 -11.01 -11.18 26.10
N SER A 185 -10.77 -12.11 25.17
CA SER A 185 -10.72 -13.54 25.48
C SER A 185 -9.42 -13.98 26.17
N PHE A 186 -8.31 -13.28 25.91
CA PHE A 186 -7.01 -13.55 26.53
C PHE A 186 -6.17 -12.28 26.75
N ILE A 187 -5.11 -12.43 27.55
CA ILE A 187 -4.02 -11.47 27.67
C ILE A 187 -2.70 -12.08 27.23
N THR A 188 -1.79 -11.26 26.71
CA THR A 188 -0.39 -11.62 26.46
C THR A 188 0.52 -10.88 27.42
N GLN A 189 1.68 -11.46 27.73
CA GLN A 189 2.72 -10.88 28.56
C GLN A 189 4.10 -11.19 27.98
N THR A 190 4.98 -10.20 27.95
CA THR A 190 6.39 -10.34 27.59
C THR A 190 7.29 -10.04 28.78
N GLY A 191 8.49 -10.63 28.82
CA GLY A 191 9.40 -10.44 29.94
C GLY A 191 10.86 -10.81 29.67
N GLU A 192 11.68 -10.68 30.72
CA GLU A 192 13.12 -11.03 30.69
C GLU A 192 13.40 -12.53 30.58
N ASP A 193 12.38 -13.36 30.75
CA ASP A 193 12.45 -14.80 30.46
C ASP A 193 12.56 -15.12 28.98
N LYS A 194 12.46 -14.09 28.11
CA LYS A 194 12.56 -14.20 26.65
C LYS A 194 11.41 -14.99 26.03
N GLU A 195 10.33 -15.15 26.78
CA GLU A 195 9.12 -15.82 26.36
C GLU A 195 7.98 -14.82 26.22
N ILE A 196 6.96 -15.24 25.48
CA ILE A 196 5.65 -14.60 25.49
C ILE A 196 4.71 -15.60 26.13
N LYS A 197 3.98 -15.17 27.15
CA LYS A 197 2.97 -15.99 27.81
C LYS A 197 1.59 -15.46 27.51
N MET A 198 0.64 -16.37 27.39
CA MET A 198 -0.76 -16.05 27.16
C MET A 198 -1.61 -16.63 28.28
N TYR A 199 -2.54 -15.82 28.80
CA TYR A 199 -3.44 -16.19 29.87
C TYR A 199 -4.88 -16.03 29.40
N ASP A 200 -5.73 -17.00 29.74
CA ASP A 200 -7.16 -16.92 29.49
C ASP A 200 -7.77 -15.88 30.41
N ALA A 201 -8.55 -14.97 29.84
CA ALA A 201 -9.09 -13.83 30.57
C ALA A 201 -10.14 -14.24 31.61
N ARG A 202 -10.92 -15.28 31.32
CA ARG A 202 -12.03 -15.71 32.16
C ARG A 202 -11.55 -16.42 33.42
N SER A 203 -10.60 -17.34 33.26
CA SER A 203 -10.01 -18.12 34.34
C SER A 203 -8.84 -17.41 35.02
N MET A 204 -8.23 -16.42 34.34
CA MET A 204 -7.02 -15.73 34.78
C MET A 204 -5.88 -16.72 35.08
N THR A 205 -5.71 -17.71 34.20
CA THR A 205 -4.68 -18.74 34.28
C THR A 205 -3.83 -18.78 33.02
N GLN A 206 -2.57 -19.21 33.15
CA GLN A 206 -1.69 -19.34 32.00
C GLN A 206 -2.15 -20.51 31.14
N VAL A 207 -2.31 -20.26 29.84
CA VAL A 207 -2.75 -21.28 28.88
C VAL A 207 -1.61 -21.70 27.96
N VAL A 208 -0.75 -20.74 27.58
CA VAL A 208 0.28 -20.96 26.56
C VAL A 208 1.56 -20.22 26.94
N SER A 209 2.71 -20.82 26.62
CA SER A 209 3.97 -20.11 26.42
C SER A 209 4.41 -20.31 24.97
N PHE A 210 4.82 -19.22 24.31
CA PHE A 210 5.40 -19.26 22.98
C PHE A 210 6.88 -19.69 23.08
N PRO A 211 7.46 -20.25 22.00
CA PRO A 211 8.87 -20.65 21.98
C PRO A 211 9.80 -19.55 22.47
N LYS A 212 10.71 -19.92 23.37
CA LYS A 212 11.70 -19.01 23.95
C LYS A 212 12.63 -18.42 22.89
N LYS A 213 12.86 -17.12 22.97
CA LYS A 213 13.75 -16.37 22.07
C LYS A 213 15.16 -16.19 22.63
N GLN A 214 16.07 -15.77 21.77
CA GLN A 214 17.45 -15.46 22.16
C GLN A 214 17.54 -14.20 23.02
N TYR A 215 16.69 -13.21 22.75
CA TYR A 215 16.70 -11.89 23.36
C TYR A 215 15.44 -11.62 24.20
N ILE A 216 15.54 -10.67 25.13
CA ILE A 216 14.43 -10.24 25.98
C ILE A 216 13.37 -9.60 25.10
N GLN A 217 12.12 -9.97 25.33
CA GLN A 217 10.98 -9.39 24.63
C GLN A 217 10.55 -8.10 25.36
N LEU A 218 10.45 -6.98 24.65
CA LEU A 218 10.27 -5.64 25.24
C LEU A 218 8.84 -5.10 25.12
N SER A 219 8.18 -5.33 23.99
CA SER A 219 6.79 -4.97 23.77
C SER A 219 6.10 -6.03 22.92
N CYS A 220 4.78 -6.12 23.05
CA CYS A 220 3.94 -6.91 22.18
C CYS A 220 2.73 -6.10 21.67
N ASP A 221 2.14 -6.60 20.59
CA ASP A 221 0.85 -6.13 20.07
C ASP A 221 0.10 -7.28 19.39
N ILE A 222 -1.23 -7.26 19.44
CA ILE A 222 -2.10 -8.33 18.93
C ILE A 222 -2.83 -7.81 17.70
N SER A 223 -2.99 -8.62 16.66
CA SER A 223 -3.77 -8.22 15.48
C SER A 223 -5.25 -8.05 15.83
N HIS A 224 -5.98 -7.23 15.06
CA HIS A 224 -7.40 -6.95 15.31
C HIS A 224 -8.28 -8.20 15.25
N ASP A 225 -7.91 -9.18 14.42
CA ASP A 225 -8.60 -10.47 14.27
C ASP A 225 -8.14 -11.54 15.28
N ASN A 226 -7.25 -11.18 16.21
CA ASN A 226 -6.65 -12.05 17.23
C ASN A 226 -5.97 -13.32 16.66
N GLN A 227 -5.58 -13.33 15.38
CA GLN A 227 -4.85 -14.46 14.79
C GLN A 227 -3.34 -14.35 15.01
N TYR A 228 -2.81 -13.13 15.05
CA TYR A 228 -1.39 -12.87 15.04
C TYR A 228 -0.95 -12.02 16.24
N LEU A 229 0.28 -12.23 16.64
CA LEU A 229 0.97 -11.49 17.70
C LEU A 229 2.31 -11.02 17.17
N ILE A 230 2.70 -9.80 17.49
CA ILE A 230 4.07 -9.32 17.26
C ILE A 230 4.77 -9.09 18.59
N SER A 231 6.08 -9.33 18.61
CA SER A 231 6.93 -8.99 19.74
C SER A 231 8.24 -8.34 19.27
N THR A 232 8.77 -7.44 20.07
CA THR A 232 10.05 -6.76 19.79
C THR A 232 11.11 -7.17 20.80
N SER A 233 12.39 -7.13 20.42
CA SER A 233 13.46 -7.58 21.29
C SER A 233 14.64 -6.61 21.47
N ASN A 234 15.42 -6.83 22.53
CA ASN A 234 16.67 -6.14 22.74
C ASN A 234 17.85 -6.82 22.02
N GLY A 235 18.10 -6.43 20.78
CA GLY A 235 19.37 -6.79 20.10
C GLY A 235 20.57 -6.28 20.91
N PHE A 236 21.66 -7.05 20.93
CA PHE A 236 22.92 -6.71 21.60
C PHE A 236 24.07 -6.75 20.59
N ASN A 237 24.94 -5.74 20.57
CA ASN A 237 26.21 -5.76 19.83
C ASN A 237 26.12 -6.12 18.33
N GLY A 238 25.17 -5.54 17.60
CA GLY A 238 25.10 -5.67 16.14
C GLY A 238 24.48 -6.97 15.62
N SER A 239 24.09 -7.92 16.49
CA SER A 239 23.11 -8.95 16.12
C SER A 239 21.71 -8.34 16.19
N GLY A 240 21.12 -8.14 15.02
CA GLY A 240 19.94 -7.31 14.81
C GLY A 240 18.83 -7.56 15.82
N ALA A 241 18.39 -6.48 16.48
CA ALA A 241 17.13 -6.51 17.21
C ALA A 241 16.01 -6.86 16.23
N GLU A 242 15.14 -7.76 16.65
CA GLU A 242 14.18 -8.43 15.77
C GLU A 242 12.74 -8.06 16.17
N ILE A 243 11.87 -8.08 15.17
CA ILE A 243 10.42 -8.11 15.36
C ILE A 243 9.99 -9.52 14.98
N SER A 244 9.37 -10.25 15.90
CA SER A 244 8.88 -11.60 15.64
C SER A 244 7.38 -11.58 15.42
N LEU A 245 6.92 -12.23 14.35
CA LEU A 245 5.49 -12.48 14.10
C LEU A 245 5.14 -13.92 14.48
N TRP A 246 4.08 -14.07 15.24
CA TRP A 246 3.61 -15.34 15.77
C TRP A 246 2.18 -15.61 15.33
N ASP A 247 1.88 -16.85 14.97
CA ASP A 247 0.52 -17.36 14.87
C ASP A 247 0.05 -17.78 16.26
N ILE A 248 -1.03 -17.17 16.75
CA ILE A 248 -1.56 -17.39 18.10
C ILE A 248 -2.19 -18.78 18.20
N ARG A 249 -2.93 -19.20 17.18
CA ARG A 249 -3.65 -20.48 17.17
C ARG A 249 -2.68 -21.66 17.10
N GLN A 250 -1.71 -21.57 16.20
CA GLN A 250 -0.68 -22.59 15.97
C GLN A 250 0.44 -22.53 17.00
N ARG A 251 0.59 -21.41 17.71
CA ARG A 251 1.62 -21.17 18.74
C ARG A 251 3.03 -21.27 18.16
N LYS A 252 3.20 -20.76 16.94
CA LYS A 252 4.45 -20.87 16.18
C LYS A 252 4.92 -19.51 15.73
N LEU A 253 6.23 -19.37 15.70
CA LEU A 253 6.89 -18.29 15.00
C LEU A 253 6.64 -18.47 13.50
N LEU A 254 6.16 -17.43 12.84
CA LEU A 254 5.99 -17.41 11.39
C LEU A 254 7.26 -16.89 10.72
N PHE A 255 7.70 -15.69 11.10
CA PHE A 255 8.90 -15.05 10.58
C PHE A 255 9.38 -13.92 11.48
N GLU A 256 10.60 -13.46 11.20
CA GLU A 256 11.27 -12.38 11.89
C GLU A 256 11.61 -11.28 10.88
N PHE A 257 11.39 -10.03 11.27
CA PHE A 257 11.78 -8.87 10.50
C PHE A 257 13.14 -8.35 11.00
N TYR A 258 14.04 -8.14 10.05
CA TYR A 258 15.40 -7.67 10.27
C TYR A 258 15.61 -6.33 9.55
N GLY A 259 16.26 -5.38 10.23
CA GLY A 259 16.64 -4.10 9.61
C GLY A 259 17.01 -3.00 10.61
N HIS A 260 16.53 -3.09 11.85
CA HIS A 260 16.98 -2.21 12.93
C HIS A 260 18.42 -2.54 13.37
N ARG A 261 19.19 -1.50 13.71
CA ARG A 261 20.60 -1.59 14.12
C ARG A 261 20.78 -1.54 15.64
N ALA A 262 19.70 -1.29 16.36
CA ALA A 262 19.65 -1.27 17.81
C ALA A 262 18.30 -1.82 18.30
N THR A 263 18.17 -1.94 19.62
CA THR A 263 16.95 -2.36 20.33
C THR A 263 15.66 -1.82 19.71
N VAL A 264 14.72 -2.71 19.36
CA VAL A 264 13.38 -2.33 18.89
C VAL A 264 12.48 -2.16 20.12
N ASN A 265 12.15 -0.92 20.45
CA ASN A 265 11.44 -0.60 21.68
C ASN A 265 9.93 -0.88 21.58
N SER A 266 9.35 -0.69 20.39
CA SER A 266 7.91 -0.85 20.19
C SER A 266 7.59 -1.17 18.73
N ALA A 267 6.58 -2.01 18.51
CA ALA A 267 5.98 -2.26 17.21
C ALA A 267 4.47 -2.41 17.34
N ARG A 268 3.72 -2.04 16.31
CA ARG A 268 2.25 -2.07 16.26
C ARG A 268 1.74 -2.57 14.93
N PHE A 269 0.63 -3.31 14.95
CA PHE A 269 -0.14 -3.55 13.73
C PHE A 269 -0.79 -2.25 13.26
N VAL A 270 -0.70 -1.98 11.94
CA VAL A 270 -1.21 -0.73 11.36
C VAL A 270 -2.65 -0.86 10.91
N ASP A 271 -2.99 -2.00 10.31
CA ASP A 271 -4.29 -2.25 9.70
C ASP A 271 -5.01 -3.44 10.35
N GLN A 272 -6.31 -3.55 10.05
CA GLN A 272 -7.17 -4.60 10.60
C GLN A 272 -6.88 -5.99 10.03
N THR A 273 -6.26 -6.05 8.84
CA THR A 273 -5.93 -7.30 8.14
C THR A 273 -4.57 -7.86 8.52
N ALA A 274 -3.87 -7.22 9.47
CA ALA A 274 -2.51 -7.56 9.86
C ALA A 274 -1.52 -7.60 8.66
N SER A 275 -1.76 -6.77 7.63
CA SER A 275 -0.91 -6.74 6.43
C SER A 275 0.36 -5.91 6.63
N THR A 276 0.32 -4.96 7.56
CA THR A 276 1.36 -3.97 7.78
C THR A 276 1.65 -3.82 9.28
N ILE A 277 2.94 -3.71 9.61
CA ILE A 277 3.44 -3.42 10.96
C ILE A 277 4.29 -2.15 10.88
N ILE A 278 4.29 -1.36 11.96
CA ILE A 278 5.26 -0.28 12.14
C ILE A 278 6.07 -0.52 13.41
N SER A 279 7.36 -0.23 13.38
CA SER A 279 8.27 -0.35 14.52
C SER A 279 9.11 0.90 14.74
N CYS A 280 9.60 1.09 15.96
CA CYS A 280 10.57 2.14 16.30
C CYS A 280 11.72 1.59 17.17
N SER A 281 12.91 2.16 17.03
CA SER A 281 14.13 1.65 17.67
C SER A 281 15.01 2.76 18.26
N ASN A 282 15.90 2.34 19.17
CA ASN A 282 16.99 3.17 19.70
C ASN A 282 17.97 3.66 18.61
N ASP A 283 17.94 3.09 17.40
CA ASP A 283 18.73 3.59 16.27
C ASP A 283 18.17 4.87 15.64
N GLY A 284 17.07 5.41 16.19
CA GLY A 284 16.42 6.63 15.74
C GLY A 284 15.41 6.42 14.61
N ARG A 285 15.26 5.19 14.11
CA ARG A 285 14.43 4.91 12.93
C ARG A 285 13.06 4.38 13.31
N ALA A 286 12.06 4.80 12.54
CA ALA A 286 10.76 4.15 12.47
C ALA A 286 10.63 3.46 11.10
N ILE A 287 10.26 2.18 11.10
CA ILE A 287 10.21 1.38 9.87
C ILE A 287 8.81 0.77 9.72
N LEU A 288 8.27 0.89 8.51
CA LEU A 288 7.04 0.24 8.09
C LEU A 288 7.37 -1.08 7.37
N TRP A 289 6.65 -2.14 7.67
CA TRP A 289 6.92 -3.50 7.18
C TRP A 289 5.69 -4.10 6.52
N ASN A 290 5.89 -4.81 5.41
CA ASN A 290 4.88 -5.65 4.80
C ASN A 290 4.97 -7.05 5.41
N VAL A 291 3.87 -7.49 6.01
CA VAL A 291 3.79 -8.78 6.69
C VAL A 291 3.85 -9.93 5.69
N GLN A 292 3.11 -9.85 4.60
CA GLN A 292 3.04 -10.93 3.60
C GLN A 292 4.37 -11.14 2.87
N ARG A 293 5.10 -10.05 2.58
CA ARG A 293 6.38 -10.08 1.86
C ARG A 293 7.59 -10.24 2.79
N ASN A 294 7.40 -10.18 4.11
CA ASN A 294 8.46 -10.10 5.10
C ASN A 294 9.55 -9.07 4.72
N ALA A 295 9.10 -7.88 4.33
CA ALA A 295 9.98 -6.86 3.74
C ALA A 295 9.72 -5.48 4.32
N MET A 296 10.77 -4.66 4.38
CA MET A 296 10.65 -3.24 4.67
C MET A 296 9.87 -2.55 3.53
N LEU A 297 8.81 -1.82 3.90
CA LEU A 297 8.04 -0.97 2.97
C LEU A 297 8.65 0.42 2.88
N ALA A 298 8.94 1.03 4.03
CA ALA A 298 9.48 2.38 4.10
C ALA A 298 10.20 2.61 5.43
N GLU A 299 11.25 3.43 5.38
CA GLU A 299 11.84 4.06 6.56
C GLU A 299 11.23 5.46 6.68
N LEU A 300 10.60 5.75 7.82
CA LEU A 300 9.97 7.03 8.09
C LEU A 300 10.99 7.93 8.80
N ASP A 301 11.33 9.05 8.17
CA ASP A 301 12.35 9.97 8.66
C ASP A 301 11.98 10.55 10.03
N VAL A 302 12.70 10.10 11.04
CA VAL A 302 12.79 10.74 12.35
C VAL A 302 14.26 11.07 12.51
N ASP A 303 14.56 12.30 12.92
CA ASP A 303 15.92 12.82 13.07
C ASP A 303 16.80 11.77 13.77
N ASN A 304 17.67 11.09 12.98
CA ASN A 304 18.47 9.92 13.37
C ASN A 304 19.46 10.18 14.52
N THR A 305 19.41 11.37 15.12
CA THR A 305 20.24 11.80 16.24
C THR A 305 19.74 11.29 17.58
N THR A 306 18.49 10.83 17.69
CA THR A 306 17.89 10.41 18.98
C THR A 306 17.10 9.12 18.88
N GLY A 307 17.33 8.19 19.81
CA GLY A 307 16.59 6.92 19.86
C GLY A 307 15.10 7.11 20.13
N LEU A 308 14.25 6.34 19.43
CA LEU A 308 12.80 6.36 19.57
C LEU A 308 12.34 5.35 20.61
N THR A 309 11.53 5.81 21.57
CA THR A 309 11.15 5.03 22.75
C THR A 309 9.82 4.31 22.59
N SER A 310 8.87 4.87 21.83
CA SER A 310 7.54 4.30 21.66
C SER A 310 6.89 4.80 20.38
N ILE A 311 5.98 3.99 19.83
CA ILE A 311 5.18 4.32 18.65
C ILE A 311 3.72 3.93 18.86
N CYS A 312 2.81 4.75 18.34
CA CYS A 312 1.40 4.41 18.24
C CYS A 312 0.85 4.73 16.85
N VAL A 313 -0.15 3.96 16.44
CA VAL A 313 -0.89 4.17 15.19
C VAL A 313 -2.01 5.15 15.46
N MET A 314 -2.06 6.23 14.69
CA MET A 314 -3.15 7.20 14.74
C MET A 314 -4.24 6.82 13.72
N ASN A 315 -3.81 6.48 12.51
CA ASN A 315 -4.61 5.88 11.45
C ASN A 315 -3.70 5.11 10.49
N ALA A 316 -4.23 4.56 9.40
CA ALA A 316 -3.47 3.75 8.44
C ALA A 316 -2.25 4.45 7.80
N GLN A 317 -2.18 5.78 7.86
CA GLN A 317 -1.13 6.59 7.21
C GLN A 317 -0.40 7.53 8.17
N LYS A 318 -0.83 7.66 9.43
CA LYS A 318 -0.23 8.57 10.40
C LYS A 318 0.11 7.85 11.70
N PHE A 319 1.29 8.16 12.22
CA PHE A 319 1.85 7.55 13.40
C PHE A 319 2.43 8.63 14.30
N ALA A 320 2.41 8.39 15.61
CA ALA A 320 3.12 9.23 16.56
C ALA A 320 4.25 8.42 17.19
N THR A 321 5.45 8.98 17.20
CA THR A 321 6.60 8.44 17.91
C THR A 321 7.07 9.39 18.99
N SER A 322 7.73 8.84 19.99
CA SER A 322 8.34 9.57 21.08
C SER A 322 9.84 9.29 21.16
N ASP A 323 10.61 10.23 21.70
CA ASP A 323 12.06 10.10 21.80
C ASP A 323 12.64 10.34 23.21
N LEU A 324 13.95 10.11 23.32
CA LEU A 324 14.75 10.30 24.54
C LEU A 324 14.94 11.77 24.96
N ASN A 325 14.56 12.74 24.11
CA ASN A 325 14.73 14.17 24.36
C ASN A 325 13.41 14.89 24.69
N GLY A 326 12.34 14.13 24.92
CA GLY A 326 11.05 14.67 25.30
C GLY A 326 10.23 15.22 24.13
N ARG A 327 10.52 14.78 22.90
CA ARG A 327 9.80 15.20 21.70
C ARG A 327 8.75 14.18 21.29
N LEU A 328 7.62 14.71 20.85
CA LEU A 328 6.61 14.00 20.10
C LEU A 328 6.84 14.28 18.61
N ASN A 329 6.94 13.22 17.82
CA ASN A 329 7.13 13.30 16.38
C ASN A 329 5.92 12.67 15.67
N ILE A 330 5.39 13.36 14.68
CA ILE A 330 4.27 12.86 13.87
C ILE A 330 4.80 12.44 12.51
N LEU A 331 4.66 11.16 12.23
CA LEU A 331 5.11 10.54 11.00
C LEU A 331 3.91 10.34 10.08
N GLN A 332 4.10 10.60 8.80
CA GLN A 332 3.10 10.34 7.78
C GLN A 332 3.71 9.43 6.72
N TYR A 333 3.06 8.29 6.50
CA TYR A 333 3.33 7.42 5.38
C TYR A 333 2.27 7.68 4.33
N ASP A 334 2.65 8.42 3.29
CA ASP A 334 1.77 8.62 2.15
C ASP A 334 1.95 7.44 1.19
N THR A 335 0.90 6.63 1.00
CA THR A 335 0.89 5.54 0.01
C THR A 335 0.98 6.06 -1.43
N ARG A 336 1.10 7.38 -1.62
CA ARG A 336 1.21 8.08 -2.92
C ARG A 336 2.63 8.13 -3.51
N GLN A 337 3.65 7.58 -2.88
CA GLN A 337 5.01 7.69 -3.41
C GLN A 337 5.36 6.57 -4.40
N LEU A 338 4.60 6.49 -5.50
CA LEU A 338 5.08 5.92 -6.76
C LEU A 338 6.43 6.58 -7.18
N GLN A 339 6.63 7.85 -6.80
CA GLN A 339 7.83 8.63 -7.08
C GLN A 339 9.13 8.05 -6.49
N ASP A 340 9.08 7.35 -5.36
CA ASP A 340 10.27 6.74 -4.75
C ASP A 340 10.71 5.46 -5.49
N VAL A 341 9.78 4.70 -6.09
CA VAL A 341 10.12 3.58 -7.01
C VAL A 341 10.92 4.11 -8.19
N PHE A 342 10.56 5.30 -8.69
CA PHE A 342 11.23 5.96 -9.81
C PHE A 342 12.56 6.64 -9.47
N ALA A 343 13.05 6.49 -8.22
CA ALA A 343 14.37 6.97 -7.81
C ALA A 343 15.51 5.97 -8.11
N TYR A 344 15.18 4.71 -8.43
CA TYR A 344 16.16 3.65 -8.67
C TYR A 344 16.17 3.25 -10.16
N PRO A 345 17.11 3.77 -10.97
CA PRO A 345 17.11 3.56 -12.42
C PRO A 345 17.37 2.10 -12.85
N ASP A 346 17.97 1.31 -11.96
CA ASP A 346 18.42 -0.08 -12.21
C ASP A 346 17.29 -1.13 -12.11
N ILE A 347 16.03 -0.70 -11.94
CA ILE A 347 14.88 -1.61 -11.86
C ILE A 347 14.60 -2.17 -13.25
N SER A 348 14.71 -3.50 -13.39
CA SER A 348 14.46 -4.21 -14.66
C SER A 348 13.04 -4.77 -14.79
N TYR A 349 12.29 -4.89 -13.71
CA TYR A 349 10.90 -5.39 -13.67
C TYR A 349 10.06 -4.58 -12.69
N LEU A 350 8.89 -4.11 -13.13
CA LEU A 350 7.96 -3.35 -12.32
C LEU A 350 6.52 -3.77 -12.61
N GLU A 351 5.80 -4.22 -11.56
CA GLU A 351 4.38 -4.52 -11.62
C GLU A 351 3.62 -3.66 -10.61
N LEU A 352 2.58 -2.96 -11.09
CA LEU A 352 1.72 -2.08 -10.31
C LEU A 352 0.24 -2.41 -10.59
N SER A 353 -0.09 -3.70 -10.63
CA SER A 353 -1.46 -4.20 -10.81
C SER A 353 -2.11 -4.51 -9.45
N PRO A 354 -3.38 -4.16 -9.21
CA PRO A 354 -4.10 -4.61 -8.02
C PRO A 354 -4.28 -6.13 -8.04
N THR A 355 -3.95 -6.83 -6.96
CA THR A 355 -4.19 -8.29 -6.86
C THR A 355 -5.63 -8.58 -6.44
N ARG A 356 -6.20 -9.68 -6.96
CA ARG A 356 -7.62 -10.06 -6.77
C ARG A 356 -8.08 -10.20 -5.31
N GLU A 357 -7.17 -10.34 -4.37
CA GLU A 357 -7.47 -10.52 -2.93
C GLU A 357 -7.25 -9.25 -2.10
N ALA A 358 -6.57 -8.23 -2.65
CA ALA A 358 -6.27 -6.98 -1.95
C ALA A 358 -6.78 -5.77 -2.73
N CYS A 359 -7.96 -5.30 -2.31
CA CYS A 359 -8.44 -3.92 -2.40
C CYS A 359 -8.82 -3.37 -3.79
N LEU A 360 -10.12 -3.05 -3.92
CA LEU A 360 -10.67 -1.99 -4.77
C LEU A 360 -10.09 -0.56 -4.48
N ASN A 361 -9.18 -0.43 -3.51
CA ASN A 361 -8.65 0.85 -3.02
C ASN A 361 -7.21 1.17 -3.49
N PHE A 362 -6.57 0.34 -4.33
CA PHE A 362 -5.18 0.55 -4.80
C PHE A 362 -5.04 0.67 -6.33
N GLN A 363 -6.08 1.11 -7.04
CA GLN A 363 -5.99 1.38 -8.48
C GLN A 363 -5.31 2.71 -8.78
N LEU A 364 -4.36 2.71 -9.71
CA LEU A 364 -3.70 3.92 -10.19
C LEU A 364 -4.62 4.71 -11.13
N ASN A 365 -4.85 5.99 -10.83
CA ASN A 365 -5.58 6.89 -11.72
C ASN A 365 -4.65 7.57 -12.75
N GLU A 366 -3.36 7.70 -12.41
CA GLU A 366 -2.34 8.30 -13.26
C GLU A 366 -0.98 7.60 -13.07
N LEU A 367 -0.18 7.58 -14.13
CA LEU A 367 1.22 7.15 -14.09
C LEU A 367 2.09 8.41 -14.14
N PRO A 368 2.98 8.67 -13.16
CA PRO A 368 3.75 9.90 -13.12
C PRO A 368 4.89 9.87 -14.15
N ALA A 369 5.25 11.05 -14.67
CA ALA A 369 6.35 11.26 -15.62
C ALA A 369 7.71 10.69 -15.15
N ALA A 370 7.90 10.56 -13.84
CA ALA A 370 9.12 9.97 -13.27
C ALA A 370 9.39 8.53 -13.72
N VAL A 371 8.37 7.80 -14.22
CA VAL A 371 8.55 6.46 -14.82
C VAL A 371 9.64 6.45 -15.89
N GLY A 372 9.80 7.53 -16.65
CA GLY A 372 10.85 7.66 -17.67
C GLY A 372 12.29 7.66 -17.14
N ARG A 373 12.50 7.63 -15.82
CA ARG A 373 13.82 7.52 -15.19
C ARG A 373 14.32 6.08 -15.08
N LEU A 374 13.44 5.09 -15.22
CA LEU A 374 13.78 3.67 -15.09
C LEU A 374 14.42 3.11 -16.36
N THR A 375 15.55 3.67 -16.80
CA THR A 375 16.10 3.39 -18.14
C THR A 375 16.50 1.94 -18.37
N GLU A 376 16.70 1.14 -17.32
CA GLU A 376 16.99 -0.31 -17.42
C GLU A 376 15.75 -1.21 -17.38
N LEU A 377 14.54 -0.62 -17.30
CA LEU A 377 13.29 -1.36 -17.18
C LEU A 377 12.99 -2.17 -18.43
N ARG A 378 12.86 -3.49 -18.27
CA ARG A 378 12.55 -4.45 -19.34
C ARG A 378 11.09 -4.89 -19.34
N ILE A 379 10.45 -4.93 -18.19
CA ILE A 379 9.06 -5.37 -18.06
C ILE A 379 8.29 -4.39 -17.18
N LEU A 380 7.20 -3.84 -17.71
CA LEU A 380 6.28 -2.95 -17.01
C LEU A 380 4.85 -3.49 -17.09
N ILE A 381 4.26 -3.83 -15.95
CA ILE A 381 2.90 -4.34 -15.83
C ILE A 381 2.04 -3.34 -15.06
N LEU A 382 0.99 -2.84 -15.70
CA LEU A 382 0.06 -1.82 -15.20
C LEU A 382 -1.41 -2.26 -15.40
N ASP A 383 -1.67 -3.57 -15.43
CA ASP A 383 -3.01 -4.13 -15.65
C ASP A 383 -4.00 -3.73 -14.54
N THR A 384 -5.28 -3.58 -14.88
CA THR A 384 -6.40 -3.45 -13.93
C THR A 384 -6.33 -2.17 -13.10
N ASN A 385 -5.83 -1.10 -13.71
CA ASN A 385 -5.78 0.25 -13.13
C ASN A 385 -6.86 1.17 -13.74
N ASN A 386 -6.90 2.41 -13.28
CA ASN A 386 -7.81 3.46 -13.74
C ASN A 386 -7.10 4.48 -14.64
N LEU A 387 -6.05 4.08 -15.37
CA LEU A 387 -5.25 5.01 -16.17
C LEU A 387 -6.06 5.53 -17.37
N HIS A 388 -6.17 6.85 -17.47
CA HIS A 388 -6.83 7.53 -18.59
C HIS A 388 -5.87 7.92 -19.72
N SER A 389 -4.59 8.10 -19.37
CA SER A 389 -3.50 8.49 -20.26
C SER A 389 -2.16 8.00 -19.71
N LEU A 390 -1.13 8.05 -20.54
CA LEU A 390 0.26 7.75 -20.17
C LEU A 390 1.11 9.02 -20.33
N PRO A 391 2.10 9.25 -19.46
CA PRO A 391 3.05 10.34 -19.61
C PRO A 391 3.95 10.10 -20.83
N ASP A 392 4.37 11.17 -21.51
CA ASP A 392 5.26 11.07 -22.67
C ASP A 392 6.63 10.49 -22.27
N GLU A 393 7.07 10.73 -21.04
CA GLU A 393 8.31 10.24 -20.47
C GLU A 393 8.39 8.71 -20.39
N LEU A 394 7.26 8.00 -20.43
CA LEU A 394 7.25 6.53 -20.58
C LEU A 394 8.06 6.09 -21.81
N CYS A 395 8.09 6.92 -22.85
CA CYS A 395 8.82 6.65 -24.09
C CYS A 395 10.35 6.78 -23.94
N ASN A 396 10.86 7.09 -22.74
CA ASN A 396 12.30 7.08 -22.43
C ASN A 396 12.84 5.68 -22.09
N LEU A 397 11.96 4.69 -21.90
CA LEU A 397 12.30 3.32 -21.49
C LEU A 397 12.82 2.48 -22.67
N ARG A 398 14.01 2.79 -23.18
CA ARG A 398 14.53 2.20 -24.42
C ARG A 398 14.81 0.68 -24.35
N GLU A 399 15.00 0.15 -23.14
CA GLU A 399 15.24 -1.29 -22.89
C GLU A 399 13.95 -2.09 -22.65
N LEU A 400 12.78 -1.45 -22.74
CA LEU A 400 11.50 -2.10 -22.41
C LEU A 400 11.14 -3.14 -23.46
N LEU A 401 10.97 -4.39 -23.02
CA LEU A 401 10.58 -5.55 -23.83
C LEU A 401 9.08 -5.82 -23.76
N ILE A 402 8.48 -5.68 -22.57
CA ILE A 402 7.07 -6.02 -22.33
C ILE A 402 6.36 -4.87 -21.62
N LEU A 403 5.25 -4.44 -22.21
CA LEU A 403 4.37 -3.41 -21.64
C LEU A 403 2.93 -3.94 -21.57
N VAL A 404 2.43 -4.13 -20.35
CA VAL A 404 1.06 -4.59 -20.08
C VAL A 404 0.22 -3.43 -19.54
N LEU A 405 -0.79 -3.04 -20.29
CA LEU A 405 -1.69 -1.91 -20.02
C LEU A 405 -3.17 -2.29 -20.11
N SER A 406 -3.45 -3.60 -20.12
CA SER A 406 -4.81 -4.14 -20.23
C SER A 406 -5.71 -3.67 -19.08
N ASN A 407 -7.02 -3.64 -19.32
CA ASN A 407 -8.03 -3.30 -18.31
C ASN A 407 -7.82 -1.91 -17.67
N ASN A 408 -7.68 -0.89 -18.52
CA ASN A 408 -7.54 0.51 -18.11
C ASN A 408 -8.58 1.38 -18.84
N PHE A 409 -8.47 2.71 -18.72
CA PHE A 409 -9.35 3.68 -19.39
C PHE A 409 -8.64 4.51 -20.47
N LEU A 410 -7.55 4.00 -21.03
CA LEU A 410 -6.73 4.73 -22.00
C LEU A 410 -7.53 5.12 -23.24
N THR A 411 -7.45 6.41 -23.59
CA THR A 411 -8.13 6.94 -24.79
C THR A 411 -7.17 7.18 -25.96
N THR A 412 -5.89 7.39 -25.66
CA THR A 412 -4.79 7.59 -26.59
C THR A 412 -3.51 6.95 -26.04
N LEU A 413 -2.51 6.79 -26.91
CA LEU A 413 -1.12 6.47 -26.52
C LEU A 413 -0.23 7.71 -26.77
N PRO A 414 0.92 7.83 -26.08
CA PRO A 414 1.90 8.87 -26.37
C PRO A 414 2.34 8.86 -27.84
N ASN A 415 2.52 10.05 -28.44
CA ASN A 415 2.96 10.18 -29.83
C ASN A 415 4.39 9.67 -30.07
N ALA A 416 5.17 9.51 -29.01
CA ALA A 416 6.55 9.03 -29.04
C ALA A 416 6.67 7.54 -28.68
N ILE A 417 5.56 6.77 -28.63
CA ILE A 417 5.59 5.35 -28.24
C ILE A 417 6.51 4.49 -29.12
N GLY A 418 6.83 4.96 -30.34
CA GLY A 418 7.79 4.34 -31.24
C GLY A 418 9.25 4.36 -30.75
N ASN A 419 9.57 5.15 -29.72
CA ASN A 419 10.91 5.19 -29.12
C ASN A 419 11.25 3.95 -28.27
N LEU A 420 10.28 3.08 -27.99
CA LEU A 420 10.48 1.82 -27.26
C LEU A 420 11.05 0.75 -28.21
N GLU A 421 12.22 1.00 -28.79
CA GLU A 421 12.78 0.24 -29.92
C GLU A 421 12.95 -1.26 -29.66
N GLN A 422 13.10 -1.66 -28.38
CA GLN A 422 13.24 -3.06 -27.97
C GLN A 422 11.90 -3.76 -27.66
N LEU A 423 10.76 -3.06 -27.76
CA LEU A 423 9.47 -3.61 -27.34
C LEU A 423 9.06 -4.80 -28.20
N GLU A 424 8.88 -5.95 -27.55
CA GLU A 424 8.49 -7.22 -28.16
C GLU A 424 7.00 -7.50 -27.97
N SER A 425 6.43 -7.11 -26.82
CA SER A 425 5.03 -7.37 -26.47
C SER A 425 4.31 -6.15 -25.91
N LEU A 426 3.16 -5.82 -26.50
CA LEU A 426 2.30 -4.72 -26.08
C LEU A 426 0.85 -5.19 -25.88
N HIS A 427 0.38 -5.14 -24.64
CA HIS A 427 -0.97 -5.54 -24.26
C HIS A 427 -1.82 -4.31 -23.92
N LEU A 428 -2.87 -4.06 -24.70
CA LEU A 428 -3.76 -2.90 -24.58
C LEU A 428 -5.25 -3.30 -24.53
N ALA A 429 -5.55 -4.57 -24.22
CA ALA A 429 -6.91 -5.07 -24.19
C ALA A 429 -7.80 -4.31 -23.20
N ASN A 430 -9.11 -4.25 -23.45
CA ASN A 430 -10.10 -3.65 -22.57
C ASN A 430 -9.76 -2.20 -22.18
N ASN A 431 -9.54 -1.36 -23.20
CA ASN A 431 -9.30 0.07 -23.05
C ASN A 431 -10.35 0.88 -23.83
N ARG A 432 -10.11 2.18 -24.08
CA ARG A 432 -11.03 3.09 -24.79
C ARG A 432 -10.37 3.74 -26.01
N LEU A 433 -9.33 3.13 -26.56
CA LEU A 433 -8.53 3.67 -27.67
C LEU A 433 -9.38 3.84 -28.93
N ARG A 434 -9.29 5.01 -29.57
CA ARG A 434 -10.00 5.32 -30.84
C ARG A 434 -9.08 5.31 -32.05
N ASP A 435 -7.85 5.78 -31.83
CA ASP A 435 -6.81 5.96 -32.83
C ASP A 435 -5.48 5.48 -32.25
N LEU A 436 -4.54 5.11 -33.13
CA LEU A 436 -3.19 4.68 -32.76
C LEU A 436 -2.17 5.67 -33.36
N PRO A 437 -1.13 6.09 -32.61
CA PRO A 437 -0.13 7.00 -33.14
C PRO A 437 0.71 6.33 -34.22
N ALA A 438 1.07 7.07 -35.27
CA ALA A 438 1.86 6.54 -36.40
C ALA A 438 3.22 5.97 -35.96
N SER A 439 3.81 6.50 -34.89
CA SER A 439 5.06 6.01 -34.31
C SER A 439 4.98 4.57 -33.79
N LEU A 440 3.79 4.08 -33.40
CA LEU A 440 3.62 2.71 -32.90
C LEU A 440 4.08 1.68 -33.94
N PHE A 441 3.89 1.99 -35.23
CA PHE A 441 4.24 1.10 -36.32
C PHE A 441 5.73 1.13 -36.68
N GLN A 442 6.54 1.90 -35.95
CA GLN A 442 8.00 1.92 -36.08
C GLN A 442 8.69 0.87 -35.18
N LEU A 443 7.93 0.18 -34.31
CA LEU A 443 8.42 -0.84 -33.38
C LEU A 443 8.77 -2.15 -34.09
N LYS A 444 9.96 -2.22 -34.70
CA LYS A 444 10.36 -3.34 -35.57
C LYS A 444 10.49 -4.69 -34.87
N ASN A 445 10.71 -4.70 -33.54
CA ASN A 445 10.85 -5.92 -32.75
C ASN A 445 9.51 -6.45 -32.21
N LEU A 446 8.40 -5.74 -32.45
CA LEU A 446 7.11 -6.11 -31.87
C LEU A 446 6.58 -7.42 -32.48
N THR A 447 6.43 -8.44 -31.65
CA THR A 447 5.92 -9.76 -32.01
C THR A 447 4.48 -9.98 -31.57
N PHE A 448 4.04 -9.27 -30.53
CA PHE A 448 2.70 -9.39 -29.97
C PHE A 448 2.04 -8.02 -29.77
N LEU A 449 0.84 -7.85 -30.33
CA LEU A 449 0.01 -6.65 -30.17
C LEU A 449 -1.44 -7.03 -29.88
N ASP A 450 -1.89 -6.74 -28.66
CA ASP A 450 -3.27 -6.95 -28.25
C ASP A 450 -4.03 -5.63 -28.10
N LEU A 451 -5.04 -5.43 -28.93
CA LEU A 451 -5.93 -4.28 -28.98
C LEU A 451 -7.40 -4.69 -28.77
N THR A 452 -7.64 -5.86 -28.21
CA THR A 452 -8.97 -6.42 -27.98
C THR A 452 -9.86 -5.48 -27.16
N SER A 453 -11.16 -5.43 -27.45
CA SER A 453 -12.15 -4.64 -26.68
C SER A 453 -11.76 -3.16 -26.56
N ASN A 454 -11.56 -2.50 -27.71
CA ASN A 454 -11.28 -1.07 -27.82
C ASN A 454 -12.33 -0.36 -28.68
N LYS A 455 -12.07 0.88 -29.13
CA LYS A 455 -13.00 1.70 -29.92
C LYS A 455 -12.44 2.06 -31.30
N LEU A 456 -11.47 1.28 -31.81
CA LEU A 456 -10.77 1.54 -33.06
C LEU A 456 -11.72 1.49 -34.26
N ARG A 457 -11.68 2.50 -35.12
CA ARG A 457 -12.54 2.58 -36.33
C ARG A 457 -11.84 2.13 -37.60
N GLN A 458 -10.51 2.25 -37.61
CA GLN A 458 -9.64 1.90 -38.71
C GLN A 458 -8.29 1.47 -38.16
N LEU A 459 -7.57 0.68 -38.96
CA LEU A 459 -6.17 0.38 -38.74
C LEU A 459 -5.38 1.12 -39.85
N PRO A 460 -4.33 1.87 -39.50
CA PRO A 460 -3.59 2.65 -40.49
C PRO A 460 -2.74 1.74 -41.40
N ASP A 461 -2.44 2.20 -42.61
CA ASP A 461 -1.67 1.42 -43.61
C ASP A 461 -0.25 1.09 -43.11
N GLU A 462 0.28 1.89 -42.19
CA GLU A 462 1.58 1.68 -41.55
C GLU A 462 1.68 0.37 -40.77
N ILE A 463 0.57 -0.32 -40.44
CA ILE A 463 0.62 -1.64 -39.79
C ILE A 463 1.54 -2.63 -40.52
N GLY A 464 1.62 -2.56 -41.85
CA GLY A 464 2.49 -3.42 -42.65
C GLY A 464 3.99 -3.25 -42.39
N GLN A 465 4.40 -2.24 -41.62
CA GLN A 465 5.79 -2.02 -41.19
C GLN A 465 6.21 -2.96 -40.05
N LEU A 466 5.27 -3.53 -39.29
CA LEU A 466 5.53 -4.44 -38.17
C LEU A 466 5.84 -5.87 -38.66
N THR A 467 6.89 -6.04 -39.46
CA THR A 467 7.13 -7.30 -40.18
C THR A 467 7.42 -8.51 -39.29
N GLU A 468 7.85 -8.30 -38.05
CA GLU A 468 8.10 -9.34 -37.06
C GLU A 468 6.85 -9.76 -36.26
N LEU A 469 5.70 -9.11 -36.49
CA LEU A 469 4.48 -9.37 -35.74
C LEU A 469 3.97 -10.79 -35.98
N GLN A 470 3.81 -11.54 -34.87
CA GLN A 470 3.32 -12.92 -34.86
C GLN A 470 1.86 -12.98 -34.43
N SER A 471 1.45 -12.13 -33.48
CA SER A 471 0.09 -12.10 -32.97
C SER A 471 -0.50 -10.69 -33.00
N LEU A 472 -1.65 -10.56 -33.66
CA LEU A 472 -2.42 -9.32 -33.73
C LEU A 472 -3.86 -9.58 -33.28
N LEU A 473 -4.22 -9.08 -32.10
CA LEU A 473 -5.56 -9.25 -31.53
C LEU A 473 -6.33 -7.93 -31.64
N LEU A 474 -7.44 -7.95 -32.38
CA LEU A 474 -8.30 -6.80 -32.71
C LEU A 474 -9.78 -7.10 -32.44
N TYR A 475 -10.07 -8.17 -31.70
CA TYR A 475 -11.43 -8.60 -31.37
C TYR A 475 -12.21 -7.48 -30.64
N ASP A 476 -13.52 -7.40 -30.85
CA ASP A 476 -14.41 -6.41 -30.23
C ASP A 476 -13.94 -4.95 -30.41
N ASN A 477 -13.96 -4.50 -31.67
CA ASN A 477 -13.61 -3.13 -32.06
C ASN A 477 -14.69 -2.57 -33.01
N ARG A 478 -14.37 -1.49 -33.74
CA ARG A 478 -15.29 -0.84 -34.69
C ARG A 478 -14.69 -0.71 -36.08
N LEU A 479 -13.72 -1.57 -36.43
CA LEU A 479 -12.98 -1.53 -37.69
C LEU A 479 -13.92 -1.70 -38.87
N ARG A 480 -13.82 -0.82 -39.87
CA ARG A 480 -14.64 -0.89 -41.10
C ARG A 480 -13.92 -1.58 -42.26
N LEU A 481 -12.60 -1.50 -42.27
CA LEU A 481 -11.71 -2.06 -43.28
C LEU A 481 -10.40 -2.47 -42.62
N LEU A 482 -9.74 -3.46 -43.23
CA LEU A 482 -8.33 -3.75 -42.99
C LEU A 482 -7.53 -3.15 -44.15
N PRO A 483 -6.36 -2.53 -43.88
CA PRO A 483 -5.50 -1.99 -44.91
C PRO A 483 -4.89 -3.11 -45.77
N ASP A 484 -4.60 -2.83 -47.03
CA ASP A 484 -3.96 -3.81 -47.94
C ASP A 484 -2.56 -4.21 -47.44
N SER A 485 -1.89 -3.33 -46.70
CA SER A 485 -0.58 -3.57 -46.09
C SER A 485 -0.59 -4.69 -45.04
N ILE A 486 -1.76 -5.15 -44.56
CA ILE A 486 -1.86 -6.29 -43.64
C ILE A 486 -1.20 -7.55 -44.22
N GLY A 487 -1.19 -7.70 -45.55
CA GLY A 487 -0.51 -8.83 -46.23
C GLY A 487 1.02 -8.80 -46.13
N MET A 488 1.61 -7.70 -45.65
CA MET A 488 3.06 -7.57 -45.44
C MET A 488 3.53 -8.27 -44.16
N LEU A 489 2.63 -8.62 -43.23
CA LEU A 489 2.93 -9.26 -41.94
C LEU A 489 3.25 -10.76 -42.07
N LYS A 490 4.31 -11.10 -42.79
CA LYS A 490 4.59 -12.49 -43.21
C LYS A 490 4.81 -13.48 -42.05
N ASN A 491 5.15 -12.99 -40.87
CA ASN A 491 5.37 -13.78 -39.65
C ASN A 491 4.10 -13.97 -38.81
N LEU A 492 2.96 -13.41 -39.23
CA LEU A 492 1.72 -13.46 -38.47
C LEU A 492 1.15 -14.89 -38.43
N THR A 493 1.06 -15.44 -37.24
CA THR A 493 0.50 -16.76 -36.93
C THR A 493 -0.89 -16.68 -36.34
N THR A 494 -1.20 -15.55 -35.65
CA THR A 494 -2.47 -15.32 -34.97
C THR A 494 -3.06 -13.96 -35.35
N LEU A 495 -4.31 -13.97 -35.80
CA LEU A 495 -5.07 -12.76 -36.13
C LEU A 495 -6.51 -12.90 -35.61
N TRP A 496 -6.92 -12.05 -34.67
CA TRP A 496 -8.31 -12.01 -34.19
C TRP A 496 -8.97 -10.70 -34.63
N ILE A 497 -9.97 -10.77 -35.51
CA ILE A 497 -10.70 -9.60 -36.04
C ILE A 497 -12.21 -9.71 -35.85
N GLY A 498 -12.67 -10.63 -34.99
CA GLY A 498 -14.09 -10.83 -34.67
C GLY A 498 -14.73 -9.60 -33.99
N HIS A 499 -16.06 -9.55 -33.97
CA HIS A 499 -16.84 -8.44 -33.39
C HIS A 499 -16.37 -7.05 -33.87
N ASN A 500 -16.35 -6.86 -35.18
CA ASN A 500 -15.98 -5.60 -35.81
C ASN A 500 -17.08 -5.16 -36.79
N ARG A 501 -16.78 -4.18 -37.66
CA ARG A 501 -17.71 -3.67 -38.68
C ARG A 501 -17.17 -3.87 -40.09
N LEU A 502 -16.31 -4.88 -40.29
CA LEU A 502 -15.69 -5.18 -41.57
C LEU A 502 -16.75 -5.62 -42.56
N ARG A 503 -16.81 -4.92 -43.70
CA ARG A 503 -17.63 -5.34 -44.84
C ARG A 503 -16.82 -6.05 -45.91
N THR A 504 -15.52 -5.80 -45.94
CA THR A 504 -14.61 -6.33 -46.95
C THR A 504 -13.33 -6.85 -46.30
N LEU A 505 -12.72 -7.86 -46.92
CA LEU A 505 -11.35 -8.28 -46.60
C LEU A 505 -10.45 -7.99 -47.79
N PRO A 506 -9.23 -7.47 -47.57
CA PRO A 506 -8.28 -7.22 -48.65
C PRO A 506 -7.76 -8.53 -49.20
N ARG A 507 -7.54 -8.59 -50.53
CA ARG A 507 -6.98 -9.78 -51.18
C ARG A 507 -5.59 -10.11 -50.63
N THR A 508 -4.81 -9.11 -50.24
CA THR A 508 -3.47 -9.26 -49.69
C THR A 508 -3.44 -10.10 -48.40
N LEU A 509 -4.57 -10.25 -47.68
CA LEU A 509 -4.66 -11.12 -46.51
C LEU A 509 -4.28 -12.57 -46.82
N THR A 510 -4.49 -13.02 -48.06
CA THR A 510 -4.11 -14.38 -48.49
C THR A 510 -2.60 -14.59 -48.62
N GLN A 511 -1.79 -13.54 -48.45
CA GLN A 511 -0.33 -13.62 -48.44
C GLN A 511 0.23 -14.10 -47.09
N LEU A 512 -0.60 -14.14 -46.03
CA LEU A 512 -0.24 -14.55 -44.67
C LEU A 512 -0.17 -16.07 -44.54
N LYS A 513 0.89 -16.67 -45.09
CA LYS A 513 1.03 -18.15 -45.16
C LYS A 513 1.19 -18.84 -43.81
N GLN A 514 1.67 -18.13 -42.79
CA GLN A 514 1.91 -18.69 -41.45
C GLN A 514 0.65 -18.64 -40.56
N LEU A 515 -0.39 -17.92 -40.98
CA LEU A 515 -1.61 -17.74 -40.21
C LEU A 515 -2.43 -19.04 -40.25
N ASP A 516 -2.60 -19.69 -39.09
CA ASP A 516 -3.44 -20.88 -38.98
C ASP A 516 -4.92 -20.49 -39.02
N TRP A 517 -5.39 -20.33 -40.25
CA TRP A 517 -6.77 -19.98 -40.57
C TRP A 517 -7.76 -21.10 -40.25
N LYS A 518 -7.30 -22.34 -40.04
CA LYS A 518 -8.18 -23.51 -39.89
C LYS A 518 -8.33 -23.96 -38.44
N HIS A 519 -7.29 -24.05 -37.61
CA HIS A 519 -7.43 -24.61 -36.25
C HIS A 519 -7.97 -23.65 -35.19
N ASN A 520 -8.16 -22.36 -35.51
CA ASN A 520 -8.83 -21.39 -34.63
C ASN A 520 -10.37 -21.49 -34.71
N TYR A 521 -10.93 -22.68 -34.43
CA TYR A 521 -12.35 -23.04 -34.60
C TYR A 521 -13.32 -22.48 -33.54
N SER A 522 -12.93 -21.55 -32.67
CA SER A 522 -13.83 -21.00 -31.64
C SER A 522 -14.02 -19.49 -31.78
N SER A 523 -15.14 -19.06 -32.36
CA SER A 523 -15.84 -17.75 -32.20
C SER A 523 -15.07 -16.42 -32.38
N THR A 524 -13.78 -16.38 -32.67
CA THR A 524 -12.94 -15.20 -32.37
C THR A 524 -12.20 -14.56 -33.55
N ILE A 525 -12.11 -15.21 -34.71
CA ILE A 525 -11.34 -14.65 -35.84
C ILE A 525 -12.15 -13.68 -36.70
N LEU A 526 -13.32 -14.03 -37.23
CA LEU A 526 -14.08 -13.17 -38.17
C LEU A 526 -15.54 -12.97 -37.80
N ASP A 527 -16.03 -13.74 -36.84
CA ASP A 527 -17.44 -13.76 -36.48
C ASP A 527 -17.91 -12.37 -36.02
N ASP A 528 -19.20 -12.10 -36.20
CA ASP A 528 -19.83 -10.80 -35.89
C ASP A 528 -19.26 -9.60 -36.67
N ASN A 529 -18.77 -9.85 -37.89
CA ASN A 529 -18.57 -8.84 -38.91
C ASN A 529 -19.64 -8.89 -40.01
N PRO A 530 -20.15 -7.75 -40.51
CA PRO A 530 -21.11 -7.70 -41.62
C PRO A 530 -20.42 -7.88 -42.99
N LEU A 531 -19.68 -8.97 -43.17
CA LEU A 531 -18.88 -9.24 -44.38
C LEU A 531 -19.74 -9.50 -45.62
N VAL A 532 -19.46 -8.73 -46.68
CA VAL A 532 -20.10 -8.85 -47.99
C VAL A 532 -19.09 -9.27 -49.06
N ASN A 533 -17.84 -8.80 -48.98
CA ASN A 533 -16.81 -9.00 -50.02
C ASN A 533 -15.45 -9.43 -49.43
N PRO A 534 -15.14 -10.73 -49.28
CA PRO A 534 -15.97 -11.89 -49.63
C PRO A 534 -17.08 -12.15 -48.58
N PRO A 535 -18.17 -12.86 -48.93
CA PRO A 535 -19.15 -13.33 -47.95
C PRO A 535 -18.52 -14.24 -46.89
N ILE A 536 -19.04 -14.21 -45.65
CA ILE A 536 -18.50 -14.98 -44.52
C ILE A 536 -18.33 -16.49 -44.82
N SER A 537 -19.20 -17.08 -45.65
CA SER A 537 -19.11 -18.48 -46.07
C SER A 537 -17.85 -18.79 -46.89
N VAL A 538 -17.43 -17.85 -47.73
CA VAL A 538 -16.16 -17.93 -48.47
C VAL A 538 -14.99 -17.75 -47.52
N CYS A 539 -15.07 -16.79 -46.59
CA CYS A 539 -14.01 -16.54 -45.62
C CYS A 539 -13.74 -17.76 -44.73
N ARG A 540 -14.80 -18.44 -44.25
CA ARG A 540 -14.70 -19.68 -43.47
C ARG A 540 -14.08 -20.85 -44.25
N SER A 541 -14.06 -20.78 -45.58
CA SER A 541 -13.46 -21.81 -46.43
C SER A 541 -11.94 -21.68 -46.63
N GLY A 542 -11.33 -20.61 -46.11
CA GLY A 542 -9.87 -20.43 -46.11
C GLY A 542 -9.31 -19.53 -47.21
N PHE A 543 -8.01 -19.23 -47.12
CA PHE A 543 -7.32 -18.31 -48.04
C PHE A 543 -7.46 -18.67 -49.52
N ALA A 544 -7.44 -19.95 -49.88
CA ALA A 544 -7.60 -20.37 -51.28
C ALA A 544 -8.99 -20.00 -51.84
N ALA A 545 -10.05 -20.07 -51.01
CA ALA A 545 -11.39 -19.67 -51.41
C ALA A 545 -11.51 -18.15 -51.51
N ILE A 546 -10.89 -17.42 -50.59
CA ILE A 546 -10.82 -15.95 -50.61
C ILE A 546 -10.09 -15.47 -51.88
N ASP A 547 -8.91 -16.00 -52.19
CA ASP A 547 -8.14 -15.59 -53.37
C ASP A 547 -8.91 -15.91 -54.66
N LYS A 548 -9.49 -17.11 -54.77
CA LYS A 548 -10.32 -17.49 -55.92
C LYS A 548 -11.55 -16.59 -56.08
N TRP A 549 -12.19 -16.18 -54.98
CA TRP A 549 -13.31 -15.24 -55.00
C TRP A 549 -12.87 -13.86 -55.51
N HIS A 550 -11.74 -13.34 -55.02
CA HIS A 550 -11.22 -12.07 -55.53
C HIS A 550 -10.84 -12.18 -57.01
N GLN A 551 -10.13 -13.22 -57.45
CA GLN A 551 -9.79 -13.43 -58.86
C GLN A 551 -11.03 -13.46 -59.77
N LYS A 552 -12.11 -14.13 -59.33
CA LYS A 552 -13.37 -14.23 -60.07
C LYS A 552 -14.15 -12.91 -60.12
N ASN A 553 -14.05 -12.10 -59.07
CA ASN A 553 -14.79 -10.84 -58.92
C ASN A 553 -13.93 -9.58 -59.16
N SER A 554 -12.68 -9.75 -59.65
CA SER A 554 -11.73 -8.64 -59.96
C SER A 554 -12.19 -7.74 -61.12
N SER A 555 -13.26 -8.12 -61.84
CA SER A 555 -13.86 -7.38 -62.94
C SER A 555 -15.02 -6.46 -62.52
N VAL A 556 -15.35 -6.38 -61.23
CA VAL A 556 -16.35 -5.43 -60.71
C VAL A 556 -15.63 -4.18 -60.19
N LYS A 557 -15.88 -3.03 -60.83
CA LYS A 557 -15.32 -1.71 -60.46
C LYS A 557 -15.45 -1.44 -58.95
N PRO A 558 -14.46 -0.79 -58.32
CA PRO A 558 -14.59 -0.34 -56.93
C PRO A 558 -15.81 0.58 -56.82
N LEU A 559 -16.67 0.37 -55.82
CA LEU A 559 -17.73 1.32 -55.50
C LEU A 559 -17.06 2.67 -55.20
N ASN A 560 -17.44 3.69 -55.97
CA ASN A 560 -16.99 5.05 -55.80
C ASN A 560 -17.47 5.57 -54.44
N LEU A 561 -16.57 6.21 -53.67
CA LEU A 561 -16.79 6.64 -52.28
C LEU A 561 -17.83 7.76 -52.09
N HIS A 562 -18.61 8.11 -53.13
CA HIS A 562 -19.56 9.22 -53.12
C HIS A 562 -21.04 8.83 -52.92
N ASP A 563 -21.39 7.55 -52.89
CA ASP A 563 -22.78 7.10 -52.73
C ASP A 563 -23.20 6.80 -51.27
N ILE A 564 -22.55 7.44 -50.29
CA ILE A 564 -23.12 7.55 -48.94
C ILE A 564 -24.30 8.52 -49.02
N ARG A 565 -25.49 8.00 -49.34
CA ARG A 565 -26.75 8.75 -49.29
C ARG A 565 -26.90 9.41 -47.90
N LYS A 566 -27.22 10.70 -47.93
CA LYS A 566 -27.58 11.52 -46.76
C LYS A 566 -28.72 10.86 -45.97
N PRO A 567 -28.77 11.03 -44.63
CA PRO A 567 -29.89 10.57 -43.84
C PRO A 567 -31.07 11.51 -44.07
N ASN A 568 -32.07 11.08 -44.84
CA ASN A 568 -33.46 11.50 -44.71
C ASN A 568 -34.35 10.56 -45.55
N ASP A 569 -35.53 10.31 -45.01
CA ASP A 569 -36.68 9.64 -45.62
C ASP A 569 -36.64 8.11 -45.74
N VAL A 570 -37.01 7.42 -44.65
CA VAL A 570 -38.19 6.53 -44.64
C VAL A 570 -38.80 6.55 -43.22
N LYS A 571 -39.88 7.31 -43.07
CA LYS A 571 -40.94 7.03 -42.07
C LYS A 571 -41.77 5.85 -42.57
N GLN A 572 -42.41 5.15 -41.63
CA GLN A 572 -43.42 4.09 -41.77
C GLN A 572 -42.88 2.65 -41.79
N ASN A 573 -42.85 2.01 -40.61
CA ASN A 573 -44.01 1.22 -40.17
C ASN A 573 -43.98 1.01 -38.66
N ILE A 574 -45.09 1.40 -38.06
CA ILE A 574 -45.52 1.16 -36.68
C ILE A 574 -46.37 -0.13 -36.69
N ASP A 575 -46.53 -0.72 -35.50
CA ASP A 575 -47.39 -1.85 -35.11
C ASP A 575 -46.75 -3.25 -35.20
N THR A 576 -46.73 -4.09 -34.15
CA THR A 576 -47.40 -4.07 -32.84
C THR A 576 -46.83 -5.18 -31.93
N GLN A 577 -46.90 -4.95 -30.60
CA GLN A 577 -46.88 -5.89 -29.47
C GLN A 577 -45.52 -6.57 -29.12
N SER A 578 -45.06 -6.64 -27.88
CA SER A 578 -45.72 -6.61 -26.57
C SER A 578 -44.88 -5.91 -25.49
N SER A 579 -45.59 -5.47 -24.46
CA SER A 579 -45.18 -4.62 -23.35
C SER A 579 -44.83 -5.39 -22.07
N ILE A 580 -43.99 -4.75 -21.25
CA ILE A 580 -43.88 -4.82 -19.77
C ILE A 580 -43.09 -6.01 -19.19
N GLY A 581 -42.08 -5.64 -18.40
CA GLY A 581 -41.36 -6.49 -17.46
C GLY A 581 -40.13 -5.78 -16.91
N ASP A 582 -40.34 -4.71 -16.13
CA ASP A 582 -39.37 -4.30 -15.12
C ASP A 582 -39.17 -5.50 -14.19
N ASP A 583 -37.95 -6.03 -14.09
CA ASP A 583 -37.59 -6.87 -12.95
C ASP A 583 -36.10 -6.73 -12.62
N THR A 584 -35.86 -5.94 -11.59
CA THR A 584 -34.63 -5.89 -10.82
C THR A 584 -34.41 -7.24 -10.14
N THR A 585 -33.63 -8.15 -10.73
CA THR A 585 -32.96 -9.20 -9.95
C THR A 585 -31.57 -9.54 -10.50
N SER A 586 -30.59 -9.25 -9.64
CA SER A 586 -29.27 -9.89 -9.60
C SER A 586 -29.33 -11.40 -9.86
N ARG A 587 -28.64 -11.87 -10.91
CA ARG A 587 -28.11 -13.24 -10.95
C ARG A 587 -26.73 -13.26 -11.63
N PHE A 588 -25.74 -13.55 -10.80
CA PHE A 588 -24.39 -13.95 -11.17
C PHE A 588 -24.43 -15.09 -12.21
N SER A 589 -23.57 -15.02 -13.22
CA SER A 589 -23.12 -16.20 -13.96
C SER A 589 -21.69 -16.53 -13.53
N VAL A 590 -21.57 -17.49 -12.64
CA VAL A 590 -20.31 -18.17 -12.30
C VAL A 590 -20.02 -19.17 -13.42
N ARG A 591 -18.87 -19.02 -14.09
CA ARG A 591 -18.23 -20.14 -14.81
C ARG A 591 -16.89 -20.41 -14.14
N ILE A 592 -16.82 -21.57 -13.48
CA ILE A 592 -15.60 -22.21 -13.02
C ILE A 592 -15.09 -23.04 -14.20
N SER A 593 -13.85 -22.82 -14.65
CA SER A 593 -13.09 -23.86 -15.34
C SER A 593 -11.78 -24.07 -14.62
N THR A 594 -11.64 -25.26 -14.05
CA THR A 594 -10.39 -25.86 -13.60
C THR A 594 -9.68 -26.39 -14.84
N GLU A 595 -8.68 -25.69 -15.34
CA GLU A 595 -7.53 -26.33 -15.99
C GLU A 595 -6.43 -25.30 -16.22
N PHE A 596 -5.30 -25.59 -15.59
CA PHE A 596 -4.01 -24.95 -15.72
C PHE A 596 -3.15 -25.83 -16.64
N TYR A 597 -2.22 -25.17 -17.34
CA TYR A 597 -0.97 -25.65 -17.96
C TYR A 597 -0.92 -25.84 -19.49
N PRO A 598 0.27 -25.68 -20.10
CA PRO A 598 1.51 -25.02 -19.61
C PRO A 598 1.75 -23.64 -20.23
#